data_AF-A0A9P6J168-F1
#
_entry.id   AF-A0A9P6J168-F1
#
_cell.length_a   1.000
_cell.length_b   1.000
_cell.length_c   1.000
_cell.angle_alpha   90.00
_cell.angle_beta   90.00
_cell.angle_gamma   90.00
#
_symmetry.space_group_name_H-M   'P 1'
#
loop_
_entity.id
_entity.type
_entity.pdbx_description
1 polymer ?
#
loop_
_entity_poly.entity_id
_entity_poly.type
_entity_poly.pdbx_seq_one_letter_code
_entity_poly.pdbx_strand_id
1 'polypeptide(L)' 'MVTLKLYCLVEGQLTSNAFPVYIDADKDVGDLKDEIKIKKSPEFNDIAAINLLWPLK' A
#
# COMPACT_ATOMS: atom_id res chain seq x y z
N MET A 1 11.74 16.08 6.88
CA MET A 1 11.00 14.82 6.63
C MET A 1 10.45 14.91 5.22
N VAL A 2 10.70 13.90 4.39
CA VAL A 2 10.27 13.85 2.99
C VAL A 2 9.16 12.81 2.91
N THR A 3 7.98 13.21 2.44
CA THR A 3 6.86 12.28 2.24
C THR A 3 6.84 11.81 0.79
N LEU A 4 6.83 10.49 0.62
CA LEU A 4 6.69 9.82 -0.67
C LEU A 4 5.21 9.62 -0.96
N LYS A 5 4.84 9.81 -2.22
CA LYS A 5 3.52 9.46 -2.75
C LYS A 5 3.68 8.24 -3.66
N LEU A 6 3.16 7.11 -3.21
CA LEU A 6 3.16 5.86 -3.95
C LEU A 6 1.78 5.62 -4.55
N TYR A 7 1.72 5.12 -5.78
CA TYR A 7 0.47 4.66 -6.38
C TYR A 7 0.43 3.14 -6.30
N CYS A 8 -0.49 2.62 -5.50
CA CYS A 8 -0.68 1.20 -5.28
C CYS A 8 -1.78 0.69 -6.22
N LEU A 9 -1.49 -0.39 -6.93
CA LEU A 9 -2.44 -1.09 -7.79
C LEU A 9 -2.71 -2.47 -7.21
N VAL A 10 -3.98 -2.85 -7.14
CA VAL A 10 -4.37 -4.21 -6.78
C VAL A 10 -4.19 -5.10 -8.01
N GLU A 11 -3.53 -6.24 -7.82
CA GLU A 11 -3.33 -7.21 -8.91
C GLU A 11 -4.66 -7.57 -9.58
N GLY A 12 -4.67 -7.59 -10.91
CA GLY A 12 -5.87 -7.84 -11.71
C GLY A 12 -6.78 -6.63 -11.92
N GLN A 13 -6.50 -5.46 -11.33
CA GLN A 13 -7.23 -4.22 -11.61
C GLN A 13 -6.59 -3.37 -12.71
N LEU A 14 -7.39 -2.50 -13.31
CA LEU A 14 -6.91 -1.48 -14.26
C LEU A 14 -6.05 -0.44 -13.54
N THR A 15 -5.02 0.07 -14.22
CA THR A 15 -4.14 1.13 -13.70
C THR A 15 -4.89 2.40 -13.29
N SER A 16 -6.06 2.66 -13.88
CA SER A 16 -6.97 3.75 -13.48
C SER A 16 -7.50 3.62 -12.05
N ASN A 17 -7.50 2.41 -11.50
CA ASN A 17 -7.95 2.12 -10.13
C ASN A 17 -6.81 2.20 -9.12
N ALA A 18 -5.59 2.54 -9.55
CA ALA A 18 -4.48 2.74 -8.65
C ALA A 18 -4.80 3.87 -7.66
N PHE A 19 -4.48 3.67 -6.40
CA PHE A 19 -4.79 4.60 -5.32
C PHE A 19 -3.51 5.14 -4.69
N PRO A 20 -3.50 6.42 -4.26
CA PRO A 20 -2.34 7.01 -3.63
C PRO A 20 -2.21 6.59 -2.16
N VAL A 21 -0.99 6.24 -1.78
CA VAL A 21 -0.55 6.02 -0.39
C VAL A 21 0.57 7.00 -0.10
N TYR A 22 0.52 7.63 1.07
CA TYR A 22 1.52 8.57 1.52
C TYR A 22 2.31 7.95 2.65
N ILE A 23 3.63 8.01 2.58
CA ILE A 23 4.51 7.44 3.59
C ILE A 23 5.77 8.31 3.70
N ASP A 24 6.27 8.51 4.91
CA ASP A 24 7.53 9.23 5.09
C ASP A 24 8.73 8.37 4.66
N ALA A 25 9.75 8.98 4.07
CA ALA A 25 10.87 8.28 3.45
C ALA A 25 11.77 7.54 4.45
N ASP A 26 11.65 7.81 5.76
CA ASP A 26 12.33 7.12 6.86
C ASP A 26 11.56 5.90 7.39
N LYS A 27 10.37 5.64 6.85
CA LYS A 27 9.50 4.51 7.21
C LYS A 27 9.80 3.27 6.38
N ASP A 28 9.52 2.11 6.96
CA ASP A 28 9.83 0.83 6.34
C ASP A 28 8.64 0.22 5.58
N VAL A 29 8.85 -0.97 5.01
CA VAL A 29 7.83 -1.69 4.24
C VAL A 29 6.69 -2.18 5.14
N GLY A 30 6.93 -2.39 6.43
CA GLY A 30 5.90 -2.69 7.42
C GLY A 30 4.95 -1.51 7.60
N ASP A 31 5.50 -0.31 7.84
CA ASP A 31 4.71 0.93 7.92
C ASP A 31 3.87 1.14 6.63
N LEU A 32 4.47 0.88 5.45
CA LEU A 32 3.75 0.97 4.17
C LEU A 32 2.55 0.03 4.09
N LYS A 33 2.69 -1.21 4.58
CA LYS A 33 1.60 -2.18 4.57
C LYS A 33 0.44 -1.73 5.46
N ASP A 34 0.74 -1.14 6.61
CA ASP A 34 -0.27 -0.62 7.52
C ASP A 34 -1.03 0.57 6.90
N GLU A 35 -0.32 1.51 6.25
CA GLU A 35 -0.95 2.62 5.51
C GLU A 35 -1.87 2.13 4.38
N ILE A 36 -1.46 1.09 3.64
CA ILE A 36 -2.30 0.46 2.62
C ILE A 36 -3.59 -0.12 3.25
N LYS A 37 -3.49 -0.82 4.38
CA LYS A 37 -4.65 -1.39 5.09
C LYS A 37 -5.61 -0.30 5.56
N ILE A 38 -5.09 0.78 6.13
CA ILE A 38 -5.88 1.93 6.56
C ILE A 38 -6.61 2.54 5.35
N LYS A 39 -5.90 2.74 4.24
CA LYS A 39 -6.44 3.39 3.04
C LYS A 39 -7.57 2.60 2.36
N LYS A 40 -7.50 1.27 2.43
CA LYS A 40 -8.44 0.35 1.78
C LYS A 40 -9.38 -0.35 2.76
N SER A 41 -9.46 0.11 4.00
CA SER A 41 -10.48 -0.35 4.93
C SER A 41 -11.89 -0.04 4.37
N PRO A 42 -12.86 -0.97 4.41
CA PRO A 42 -12.79 -2.29 5.06
C PRO A 42 -12.28 -3.44 4.18
N GLU A 43 -12.11 -3.24 2.86
CA GLU A 43 -11.76 -4.29 1.89
C GLU A 43 -10.53 -5.11 2.30
N PHE A 44 -9.54 -4.47 2.93
CA PHE A 44 -8.26 -5.11 3.32
C PHE A 44 -8.15 -5.45 4.82
N ASN A 45 -9.22 -5.31 5.60
CA ASN A 45 -9.16 -5.59 7.04
C ASN A 45 -8.79 -7.06 7.32
N ASP A 46 -9.37 -7.98 6.55
CA ASP A 46 -9.18 -9.43 6.68
C ASP A 46 -7.94 -9.95 5.93
N ILE A 47 -7.22 -9.09 5.21
CA ILE A 47 -5.99 -9.44 4.52
C ILE A 47 -4.81 -9.19 5.48
N ALA A 48 -4.01 -10.21 5.74
CA ALA A 48 -2.78 -10.06 6.50
C ALA A 48 -1.82 -9.12 5.74
N ALA A 49 -1.20 -8.17 6.46
CA ALA A 49 -0.28 -7.18 5.89
C ALA A 49 0.86 -7.82 5.07
N ILE A 50 1.29 -9.03 5.46
CA ILE A 50 2.32 -9.80 4.75
C ILE A 50 1.93 -10.12 3.30
N ASN A 51 0.64 -10.18 2.98
CA ASN A 51 0.11 -10.54 1.65
C ASN A 51 -0.15 -9.34 0.73
N LEU A 52 0.05 -8.08 1.19
CA LEU A 52 -0.33 -6.87 0.43
C LEU A 52 0.77 -6.32 -0.49
N LEU A 53 1.99 -6.85 -0.44
CA LEU A 53 3.08 -6.46 -1.33
C LEU A 53 3.76 -7.70 -1.91
N TRP A 54 3.77 -7.79 -3.23
CA TRP A 54 4.62 -8.73 -3.95
C TRP A 54 6.07 -8.25 -3.86
N PRO A 55 7.05 -9.08 -3.46
CA PRO A 55 8.45 -8.68 -3.48
C PRO A 55 8.86 -8.41 -4.94
N LEU A 56 9.27 -7.18 -5.24
CA LEU A 56 9.89 -6.82 -6.52
C LEU A 56 10.97 -7.86 -6.83
N LYS A 57 10.76 -8.66 -7.88
CA LYS A 57 11.69 -9.68 -8.33
C LYS A 57 12.75 -9.05 -9.22
#